data_AF-A0A6L7NDQ6-F1
#
_entry.id   AF-A0A6L7NDQ6-F1
#
_cell.length_a   1.000
_cell.length_b   1.000
_cell.length_c   1.000
_cell.angle_alpha   90.00
_cell.angle_beta   90.00
_cell.angle_gamma   90.00
#
_symmetry.space_group_name_H-M   'P 1'
#
loop_
_entity.id
_entity.type
_entity.pdbx_description
1 polymer ?
#
loop_
_entity_poly.entity_id
_entity_poly.type
_entity_poly.pdbx_seq_one_letter_code
_entity_poly.pdbx_strand_id
1 'polypeptide(L)'
;MTEARLGAWSAPPTTQRRVRRILRKFDPWTVMKVSAVLSALAALGLVLLSVMLWAAISRLGLVSAFDEAAARVALIDPDESLFKTGGEYLRGMILLAASWMAVTTATLTVGAVLYNLLADLVGGIEFTVLEEVPVDTSRHDAGRRPLVGGM
;
A
#
# COMPACT_ATOMS: atom_id res chain seq x y z
N MET A 1 -19.36 53.45 12.65
CA MET A 1 -18.39 52.49 12.06
C MET A 1 -18.59 51.16 12.77
N THR A 2 -19.20 50.24 12.06
CA THR A 2 -19.74 48.97 12.55
C THR A 2 -18.64 47.89 12.61
N GLU A 3 -18.91 46.90 13.45
CA GLU A 3 -18.07 45.84 13.99
C GLU A 3 -17.17 45.06 13.01
N ALA A 4 -15.99 44.69 13.49
CA ALA A 4 -15.27 43.50 13.04
C ALA A 4 -14.72 42.76 14.28
N ARG A 5 -15.62 42.17 15.07
CA ARG A 5 -15.23 41.11 16.03
C ARG A 5 -14.83 39.88 15.23
N LEU A 6 -13.55 39.76 14.92
CA LEU A 6 -12.96 38.53 14.41
C LEU A 6 -13.02 37.47 15.51
N GLY A 7 -14.07 36.64 15.46
CA GLY A 7 -14.19 35.46 16.31
C GLY A 7 -13.07 34.48 15.98
N ALA A 8 -12.03 34.47 16.81
CA ALA A 8 -11.03 33.42 16.79
C ALA A 8 -11.73 32.11 17.13
N TRP A 9 -11.76 31.17 16.18
CA TRP A 9 -12.22 29.82 16.41
C TRP A 9 -11.19 29.11 17.31
N SER A 10 -11.33 29.24 18.62
CA SER A 10 -10.59 28.39 19.57
C SER A 10 -11.18 26.98 19.47
N ALA A 11 -10.41 26.05 18.90
CA ALA A 11 -10.75 24.64 18.93
C ALA A 11 -11.01 24.21 20.40
N PRO A 12 -12.11 23.52 20.68
CA PRO A 12 -12.44 23.13 22.05
C PRO A 12 -11.31 22.27 22.63
N PRO A 13 -10.97 22.43 23.92
CA PRO A 13 -9.90 21.64 24.54
C PRO A 13 -10.19 20.15 24.37
N THR A 14 -9.22 19.41 23.83
CA THR A 14 -9.29 17.96 23.68
C THR A 14 -8.48 17.28 24.79
N THR A 15 -8.94 16.12 25.25
CA THR A 15 -8.19 15.24 26.13
C THR A 15 -7.90 13.93 25.39
N GLN A 16 -6.72 13.35 25.59
CA GLN A 16 -6.36 12.10 24.93
C GLN A 16 -6.82 10.89 25.75
N ARG A 17 -7.74 10.10 25.18
CA ARG A 17 -8.22 8.84 25.75
C ARG A 17 -7.52 7.67 25.08
N ARG A 18 -6.86 6.84 25.89
CA ARG A 18 -6.30 5.57 25.41
C ARG A 18 -7.42 4.55 25.29
N VAL A 19 -7.58 3.96 24.10
CA VAL A 19 -8.57 2.90 23.87
C VAL A 19 -7.90 1.69 23.24
N ARG A 20 -8.09 0.53 23.86
CA ARG A 20 -7.62 -0.76 23.35
C ARG A 20 -8.60 -1.25 22.28
N ARG A 21 -8.09 -1.60 21.10
CA ARG A 21 -8.85 -2.15 19.97
C ARG A 21 -8.17 -3.43 19.51
N ILE A 22 -8.95 -4.43 19.10
CA ILE A 22 -8.42 -5.70 18.61
C ILE A 22 -8.76 -5.79 17.13
N LEU A 23 -7.75 -6.03 16.29
CA LEU A 23 -7.97 -6.25 14.87
C LEU A 23 -8.33 -7.73 14.64
N ARG A 24 -9.64 -8.00 14.54
CA ARG A 24 -10.14 -9.37 14.40
C ARG A 24 -10.13 -9.91 12.97
N LYS A 25 -10.26 -9.05 11.97
CA LYS A 25 -10.45 -9.51 10.58
C LYS A 25 -9.91 -8.51 9.56
N PHE A 26 -9.21 -9.02 8.56
CA PHE A 26 -8.97 -8.33 7.30
C PHE A 26 -10.06 -8.71 6.28
N ASP A 27 -10.60 -7.71 5.58
CA ASP A 27 -11.51 -7.94 4.46
C ASP A 27 -10.70 -8.37 3.21
N PRO A 28 -10.82 -9.63 2.75
CA PRO A 28 -10.02 -10.14 1.64
C PRO A 28 -10.23 -9.36 0.34
N TRP A 29 -11.43 -8.83 0.12
CA TRP A 29 -11.75 -8.02 -1.06
C TRP A 29 -10.95 -6.73 -1.09
N THR A 30 -10.88 -6.05 0.06
CA THR A 30 -10.06 -4.84 0.21
C THR A 30 -8.58 -5.16 0.09
N VAL A 31 -8.09 -6.24 0.71
CA VAL A 31 -6.68 -6.67 0.58
C VAL A 31 -6.32 -6.95 -0.87
N MET A 32 -7.18 -7.64 -1.62
CA MET A 32 -6.98 -7.92 -3.04
C MET A 32 -6.82 -6.63 -3.85
N LYS A 33 -7.67 -5.62 -3.64
CA LYS A 33 -7.57 -4.32 -4.34
C LYS A 33 -6.29 -3.58 -4.01
N VAL A 34 -5.97 -3.46 -2.72
CA VAL A 34 -4.78 -2.72 -2.27
C VAL A 34 -3.51 -3.41 -2.74
N SER A 35 -3.44 -4.74 -2.62
CA SER A 35 -2.29 -5.53 -3.08
C SER A 35 -2.16 -5.52 -4.60
N ALA A 36 -3.25 -5.51 -5.36
CA ALA A 36 -3.20 -5.37 -6.82
C ALA A 36 -2.58 -4.02 -7.22
N VAL A 37 -2.99 -2.91 -6.59
CA VAL A 37 -2.41 -1.59 -6.90
C VAL A 37 -0.94 -1.51 -6.47
N LEU A 38 -0.61 -1.97 -5.26
CA LEU A 38 0.76 -1.96 -4.77
C LEU A 38 1.69 -2.80 -5.66
N SER A 39 1.27 -4.01 -6.01
CA SER A 39 2.05 -4.91 -6.85
C SER A 39 2.16 -4.41 -8.29
N ALA A 40 1.14 -3.73 -8.83
CA ALA A 40 1.22 -3.06 -10.13
C ALA A 40 2.25 -1.93 -10.13
N LEU A 41 2.31 -1.11 -9.08
CA LEU A 41 3.32 -0.05 -8.95
C LEU A 41 4.73 -0.64 -8.85
N ALA A 42 4.90 -1.71 -8.07
CA ALA A 42 6.18 -2.41 -7.98
C ALA A 42 6.58 -3.04 -9.33
N ALA A 43 5.64 -3.69 -10.02
CA ALA A 43 5.83 -4.30 -11.34
C ALA A 43 6.21 -3.25 -12.39
N LEU A 44 5.56 -2.08 -12.38
CA LEU A 44 5.93 -0.96 -13.24
C LEU A 44 7.35 -0.48 -12.94
N GLY A 45 7.73 -0.35 -11.66
CA GLY A 45 9.10 -0.03 -11.26
C GLY A 45 10.13 -1.04 -11.78
N LEU A 46 9.81 -2.35 -11.71
CA LEU A 46 10.66 -3.40 -12.27
C LEU A 46 10.81 -3.28 -13.79
N VAL A 47 9.73 -3.00 -14.53
CA VAL A 47 9.81 -2.79 -15.99
C VAL A 47 10.68 -1.57 -16.31
N LEU A 48 10.50 -0.44 -15.62
CA LEU A 48 11.30 0.75 -15.82
C LEU A 48 12.79 0.49 -15.52
N LEU A 49 13.07 -0.19 -14.40
CA LEU A 49 14.42 -0.62 -14.04
C LEU A 49 15.03 -1.51 -15.14
N SER A 50 14.28 -2.48 -15.65
CA SER A 50 14.70 -3.37 -16.73
C SER A 50 14.98 -2.60 -18.03
N VAL A 51 14.19 -1.59 -18.37
CA VAL A 51 14.46 -0.72 -19.54
C VAL A 51 15.77 0.05 -19.37
N MET A 52 16.00 0.63 -18.20
CA MET A 52 17.25 1.33 -17.90
C MET A 52 18.44 0.37 -17.94
N LEU A 53 18.29 -0.83 -17.39
CA LEU A 53 19.30 -1.87 -17.40
C LEU A 53 19.61 -2.34 -18.82
N TRP A 54 18.59 -2.59 -19.64
CA TRP A 54 18.74 -2.94 -21.05
C TRP A 54 19.53 -1.88 -21.82
N ALA A 55 19.21 -0.60 -21.62
CA ALA A 55 19.92 0.50 -22.25
C ALA A 55 21.41 0.54 -21.83
N ALA A 56 21.74 0.20 -20.59
CA ALA A 56 23.13 0.12 -20.13
C ALA A 56 23.87 -1.07 -20.75
N ILE A 57 23.28 -2.27 -20.72
CA ILE A 57 23.85 -3.51 -21.27
C ILE A 57 24.08 -3.38 -22.78
N SER A 58 23.13 -2.79 -23.51
CA SER A 58 23.22 -2.59 -24.96
C SER A 58 24.43 -1.73 -25.36
N ARG A 59 24.81 -0.75 -24.52
CA ARG A 59 25.97 0.12 -24.77
C ARG A 59 27.29 -0.60 -24.54
N LEU A 60 27.31 -1.58 -23.64
CA LEU A 60 28.50 -2.31 -23.25
C LEU A 60 28.79 -3.53 -24.14
N GLY A 61 27.90 -3.85 -25.09
CA GLY A 61 28.04 -5.03 -25.95
C GLY A 61 27.87 -6.36 -25.21
N LEU A 62 27.33 -6.36 -23.98
CA LEU A 62 27.17 -7.58 -23.18
C LEU A 62 26.18 -8.56 -23.83
N VAL A 63 25.22 -8.07 -24.61
CA VAL A 63 24.21 -8.92 -25.29
C VAL A 63 24.88 -9.93 -26.22
N SER A 64 25.83 -9.49 -27.04
CA SER A 64 26.53 -10.39 -27.97
C SER A 64 27.38 -11.43 -27.24
N ALA A 65 28.00 -11.06 -26.11
CA ALA A 65 28.76 -12.00 -25.29
C ALA A 65 27.86 -13.10 -24.68
N PHE A 66 26.61 -12.78 -24.34
CA PHE A 66 25.62 -13.76 -23.88
C PHE A 66 25.14 -14.68 -25.00
N ASP A 67 24.87 -14.14 -26.19
CA ASP A 67 24.48 -14.94 -27.36
C ASP A 67 25.61 -15.91 -27.76
N GLU A 68 26.86 -15.45 -27.80
CA GLU A 68 28.03 -16.31 -28.05
C GLU A 68 28.17 -17.43 -27.00
N ALA A 69 27.95 -17.11 -25.71
CA ALA A 69 28.00 -18.09 -24.65
C ALA A 69 26.85 -19.12 -24.74
N ALA A 70 25.65 -18.67 -25.10
CA ALA A 70 24.47 -19.53 -25.26
C ALA A 70 24.62 -20.46 -26.47
N ALA A 71 25.14 -19.96 -27.60
CA ALA A 71 25.43 -20.77 -28.77
C ALA A 71 26.49 -21.86 -28.48
N ARG A 72 27.53 -21.54 -27.68
CA ARG A 72 28.54 -22.53 -27.26
C ARG A 72 27.97 -23.70 -26.45
N VAL A 73 26.89 -23.48 -25.72
CA VAL A 73 26.21 -24.52 -24.91
C VAL A 73 25.01 -25.13 -25.67
N ALA A 74 24.85 -24.82 -26.95
CA ALA A 74 23.74 -25.27 -27.79
C ALA A 74 22.35 -24.92 -27.20
N LEU A 75 22.25 -23.81 -26.46
CA LEU A 75 20.95 -23.29 -25.99
C LEU A 75 20.16 -22.61 -27.10
N ILE A 76 20.85 -22.07 -28.09
CA ILE A 76 20.32 -21.36 -29.26
C ILE A 76 21.15 -21.73 -30.48
N ASP A 77 20.55 -21.61 -31.66
CA ASP A 77 21.29 -21.73 -32.91
C ASP A 77 22.35 -20.60 -33.04
N PRO A 78 23.50 -20.83 -33.70
CA PRO A 78 24.59 -19.86 -33.78
C PRO A 78 24.23 -18.55 -34.49
N ASP A 79 23.16 -18.56 -35.30
CA ASP A 79 22.62 -17.37 -35.98
C ASP A 79 21.40 -16.76 -35.25
N GLU A 80 21.01 -17.35 -34.12
CA GLU A 80 19.89 -16.90 -33.30
C GLU A 80 20.38 -16.09 -32.10
N SER A 81 19.62 -15.06 -31.73
CA SER A 81 19.87 -14.26 -30.52
C SER A 81 18.76 -14.54 -29.51
N LEU A 82 19.13 -14.66 -28.23
CA LEU A 82 18.17 -14.81 -27.12
C LEU A 82 17.21 -13.62 -27.03
N PHE A 83 17.66 -12.43 -27.46
CA PHE A 83 16.86 -11.21 -27.47
C PHE A 83 17.08 -10.46 -28.78
N LYS A 84 16.39 -10.88 -29.85
CA LYS A 84 16.56 -10.36 -31.22
C LYS A 84 16.39 -8.83 -31.31
N THR A 85 15.57 -8.24 -30.45
CA THR A 85 15.42 -6.79 -30.32
C THR A 85 15.07 -6.36 -28.89
N GLY A 86 15.32 -5.09 -28.56
CA GLY A 86 14.85 -4.50 -27.30
C GLY A 86 13.33 -4.53 -27.12
N GLY A 87 12.56 -4.63 -28.23
CA GLY A 87 11.12 -4.81 -28.19
C GLY A 87 10.68 -6.18 -27.68
N GLU A 88 11.40 -7.25 -28.06
CA GLU A 88 11.13 -8.61 -27.58
C GLU A 88 11.51 -8.77 -26.10
N TYR A 89 12.64 -8.20 -25.70
CA TYR A 89 13.03 -8.10 -24.29
C TYR A 89 11.96 -7.38 -23.46
N LEU A 90 11.46 -6.24 -23.93
CA LEU A 90 10.44 -5.47 -23.22
C LEU A 90 9.13 -6.27 -23.09
N ARG A 91 8.70 -6.98 -24.14
CA ARG A 91 7.53 -7.88 -24.07
C ARG A 91 7.71 -8.96 -23.01
N GLY A 92 8.87 -9.63 -22.99
CA GLY A 92 9.20 -10.62 -21.97
C GLY A 92 9.15 -10.04 -20.56
N MET A 93 9.73 -8.84 -20.37
CA MET A 93 9.71 -8.16 -19.07
C MET A 93 8.32 -7.73 -18.63
N ILE A 94 7.45 -7.30 -19.54
CA ILE A 94 6.04 -6.99 -19.22
C ILE A 94 5.30 -8.25 -18.75
N LEU A 95 5.49 -9.39 -19.43
CA LEU A 95 4.86 -10.66 -19.04
C LEU A 95 5.37 -11.14 -17.66
N LEU A 96 6.68 -11.01 -17.42
CA LEU A 96 7.27 -11.34 -16.13
C LEU A 96 6.77 -10.43 -15.02
N ALA A 97 6.65 -9.12 -15.29
CA ALA A 97 6.11 -8.15 -14.35
C ALA A 97 4.62 -8.40 -14.05
N ALA A 98 3.82 -8.76 -15.06
CA ALA A 98 2.42 -9.16 -14.87
C ALA A 98 2.30 -10.45 -14.03
N SER A 99 3.19 -11.40 -14.25
CA SER A 99 3.26 -12.64 -13.45
C SER A 99 3.62 -12.35 -11.99
N TRP A 100 4.63 -11.50 -11.76
CA TRP A 100 5.00 -11.02 -10.43
C TRP A 100 3.83 -10.33 -9.72
N MET A 101 3.12 -9.44 -10.42
CA MET A 101 1.94 -8.74 -9.91
C MET A 101 0.86 -9.74 -9.48
N ALA A 102 0.55 -10.73 -10.33
CA ALA A 102 -0.46 -11.75 -10.04
C ALA A 102 -0.07 -12.60 -8.82
N VAL A 103 1.16 -13.12 -8.79
CA VAL A 103 1.67 -13.95 -7.68
C VAL A 103 1.66 -13.18 -6.35
N THR A 104 2.13 -11.93 -6.36
CA THR A 104 2.20 -11.10 -5.15
C THR A 104 0.80 -10.78 -4.62
N THR A 105 -0.13 -10.40 -5.51
CA THR A 105 -1.53 -10.13 -5.16
C THR A 105 -2.19 -11.37 -4.56
N ALA A 106 -2.02 -12.53 -5.21
CA ALA A 106 -2.57 -13.79 -4.72
C ALA A 106 -1.99 -14.15 -3.34
N THR A 107 -0.68 -14.03 -3.18
CA THR A 107 0.01 -14.33 -1.90
C THR A 107 -0.48 -13.43 -0.77
N LEU A 108 -0.61 -12.13 -1.00
CA LEU A 108 -1.11 -11.19 0.01
C LEU A 108 -2.58 -11.44 0.37
N THR A 109 -3.41 -11.75 -0.63
CA THR A 109 -4.83 -12.06 -0.42
C THR A 109 -4.99 -13.35 0.38
N VAL A 110 -4.24 -14.40 0.04
CA VAL A 110 -4.19 -15.65 0.80
C VAL A 110 -3.68 -15.38 2.22
N GLY A 111 -2.63 -14.56 2.38
CA GLY A 111 -2.12 -14.15 3.70
C GLY A 111 -3.19 -13.51 4.58
N ALA A 112 -4.07 -12.67 4.01
CA ALA A 112 -5.19 -12.07 4.75
C ALA A 112 -6.24 -13.10 5.17
N VAL A 113 -6.57 -14.06 4.30
CA VAL A 113 -7.47 -15.17 4.65
C VAL A 113 -6.86 -16.02 5.77
N LEU A 114 -5.56 -16.34 5.67
CA LEU A 114 -4.85 -17.09 6.70
C LEU A 114 -4.80 -16.33 8.03
N TYR A 115 -4.57 -15.02 8.02
CA TYR A 115 -4.64 -14.20 9.23
C TYR A 115 -6.00 -14.32 9.90
N ASN A 116 -7.09 -14.24 9.13
CA ASN A 116 -8.44 -14.34 9.70
C ASN A 116 -8.63 -15.67 10.44
N LEU A 117 -8.19 -16.78 9.85
CA LEU A 117 -8.27 -18.11 10.47
C LEU A 117 -7.42 -18.22 11.74
N LEU A 118 -6.21 -17.64 11.73
CA LEU A 118 -5.31 -17.64 12.89
C LEU A 118 -5.80 -16.70 14.00
N ALA A 119 -6.39 -15.56 13.64
CA ALA A 119 -6.94 -14.59 14.58
C ALA A 119 -8.13 -15.18 15.37
N ASP A 120 -8.94 -16.03 14.72
CA ASP A 120 -10.01 -16.76 15.40
C ASP A 120 -9.48 -17.77 16.42
N LEU A 121 -8.26 -18.30 16.22
CA LEU A 121 -7.60 -19.24 17.13
C LEU A 121 -6.88 -18.56 18.31
N VAL A 122 -6.15 -17.48 18.04
CA VAL A 122 -5.23 -16.84 19.02
C VAL A 122 -5.87 -15.62 19.70
N GLY A 123 -6.94 -15.06 19.14
CA GLY A 123 -7.61 -13.86 19.64
C GLY A 123 -7.25 -12.55 18.91
N GLY A 124 -6.38 -12.62 17.89
CA GLY A 124 -6.01 -11.48 17.03
C GLY A 124 -4.89 -10.59 17.58
N ILE A 125 -4.63 -9.46 16.91
CA ILE A 125 -3.61 -8.48 17.32
C ILE A 125 -4.28 -7.31 18.06
N GLU A 126 -3.79 -7.00 19.27
CA GLU A 126 -4.23 -5.85 20.07
C GLU A 126 -3.46 -4.58 19.67
N PHE A 127 -4.20 -3.49 19.45
CA PHE A 127 -3.70 -2.17 19.16
C PHE A 127 -4.18 -1.18 20.21
N THR A 128 -3.29 -0.30 20.68
CA THR A 128 -3.65 0.83 21.55
C THR A 128 -3.80 2.08 20.70
N VAL A 129 -5.02 2.59 20.58
CA VAL A 129 -5.35 3.81 19.84
C VAL A 129 -5.45 4.99 20.82
N LEU A 130 -4.87 6.12 20.45
CA LEU A 130 -5.06 7.40 21.16
C LEU A 130 -6.18 8.16 20.45
N GLU A 131 -7.34 8.26 21.09
CA GLU A 131 -8.49 9.01 20.58
C GLU A 131 -8.54 10.38 21.28
N GLU A 132 -8.65 11.47 20.52
CA GLU A 132 -8.90 12.80 21.08
C GLU A 132 -10.39 12.96 21.37
N VAL A 133 -10.73 13.13 22.65
CA VAL A 133 -12.10 13.35 23.10
C VAL A 133 -12.27 14.83 23.44
N PRO A 134 -13.24 15.54 22.83
CA PRO A 134 -13.56 16.91 23.24
C PRO A 134 -13.91 16.94 24.73
N VAL A 135 -13.31 17.86 25.47
CA VAL A 135 -13.64 18.08 26.88
C VAL A 135 -15.07 18.65 26.92
N ASP A 136 -16.01 17.84 27.43
CA ASP A 136 -17.41 18.22 27.61
C ASP A 136 -17.52 19.33 28.68
N THR A 137 -17.45 20.58 28.23
CA THR A 137 -17.63 21.77 29.09
C THR A 137 -19.09 22.03 29.43
N SER A 138 -20.03 21.41 28.69
CA SER A 138 -21.49 21.59 28.86
C SER A 138 -22.04 21.10 30.21
N ARG A 139 -21.33 20.20 30.90
CA ARG A 139 -21.74 19.74 32.25
C ARG A 139 -21.53 20.78 33.35
N HIS A 140 -20.73 21.82 33.13
CA HIS A 140 -20.51 22.86 34.13
C HIS A 140 -21.60 23.95 34.15
N ASP A 141 -22.40 24.10 33.08
CA ASP A 141 -23.42 25.15 32.99
C ASP A 141 -24.84 24.69 33.37
N ALA A 142 -25.07 23.38 33.52
CA ALA A 142 -26.38 22.83 33.89
C ALA A 142 -26.83 23.21 35.33
N GLY A 143 -25.90 23.64 36.19
CA GLY A 143 -26.18 24.08 37.56
C GLY A 143 -26.59 25.56 37.69
N ARG A 144 -26.59 26.35 36.59
CA ARG A 144 -26.91 27.79 36.60
C ARG A 144 -28.23 28.14 35.92
N ARG A 145 -29.20 27.22 35.88
CA ARG A 145 -30.56 27.61 35.50
C ARG A 145 -31.26 28.17 36.74
N PRO A 146 -31.42 29.50 36.90
CA PRO A 146 -32.33 30.01 37.90
C PRO A 146 -33.70 29.44 37.59
N LEU A 147 -34.31 28.80 38.61
CA LEU A 147 -35.71 28.42 38.57
C LEU A 147 -36.50 29.74 38.55
N VAL A 148 -36.72 30.28 37.34
CA VAL A 148 -37.65 31.38 37.14
C VAL A 148 -39.01 30.82 37.52
N GLY A 149 -39.43 31.22 38.73
CA GLY A 149 -40.67 30.81 39.34
C GLY A 149 -41.84 31.17 38.45
N GLY A 150 -42.61 30.14 38.08
CA GLY A 150 -44.00 30.33 37.71
C GLY A 150 -44.79 30.60 38.99
N MET A 151 -45.29 31.82 39.10
CA MET A 151 -46.50 32.16 39.85
C MET A 151 -47.51 32.68 38.84
#